data_AF-A0A494T190-F1
#
_entry.id   AF-A0A494T190-F1
#
_cell.length_a   1.000
_cell.length_b   1.000
_cell.length_c   1.000
_cell.angle_alpha   90.00
_cell.angle_beta   90.00
_cell.angle_gamma   90.00
#
_symmetry.space_group_name_H-M   'P 1'
#
loop_
_entity.id
_entity.type
_entity.pdbx_description
1 polymer ?
#
loop_
_entity_poly.entity_id
_entity_poly.type
_entity_poly.pdbx_seq_one_letter_code
_entity_poly.pdbx_strand_id
1 'polypeptide(L)'
;MTTRLSEQLDPTNGILWRAMWCTNSGDSTGRLVMVIHHLAVDGVSWRILEDDLTHAWALDTGTTTTELLPVGTSITTWTHALTERAHDRDLTDQLEHWTTVADATHPLFGDRSIDPDRDTHATTGHIHLTVPADLTATLLGDVTIALTASVEDILLTALTIATSAWRARRGLDPLPITIGMEGHGRQETLVPGADLSRSIGWFTTWYPVLADLTDLDPNTTVTDPTLAADAVLRIKDALARIPDRGIGHGILTHLNPDVALPTTTPDIGFNYLGNFSAGNGAAKPWSNSPECSGIRAHLPAELPAAAVVDVNIAVLTGSDGEPTFDGSVAYAQNILTSEQAHELVKLWTSALQTLVTYATSVGAGRVRRSLTDFTASGTTYGDLTVWEERYGEITDVQPLTPLQHGMVFESMLDDTTDADLYLTHTLIHLTGPLDTDRLEGALHTLTEIHPNLKAAITPTTHGTYIAVIPTHATVELTTVNGTGESDAVDKAVAQNRKTGFVLDAAPLMRVTAVTTATDQHTLILTIHHAITDGWSTPLIRHTARLQQPTTSPRPDPTPPS
;
A
#
# COMPACT_ATOMS: atom_id res chain seq x y z
N MET A 1 -12.82 27.81 28.11
CA MET A 1 -13.04 26.66 29.02
C MET A 1 -11.84 25.73 29.00
N THR A 2 -11.45 25.23 27.83
CA THR A 2 -10.26 24.40 27.61
C THR A 2 -8.99 25.00 28.21
N THR A 3 -8.65 26.27 27.89
CA THR A 3 -7.49 26.98 28.46
C THR A 3 -7.44 26.90 29.98
N ARG A 4 -8.54 27.21 30.66
CA ARG A 4 -8.65 27.14 32.13
C ARG A 4 -8.42 25.73 32.67
N LEU A 5 -8.90 24.69 31.98
CA LEU A 5 -8.66 23.30 32.39
C LEU A 5 -7.21 22.88 32.12
N SER A 6 -6.62 23.35 31.01
CA SER A 6 -5.21 23.12 30.66
C SER A 6 -4.25 23.76 31.68
N GLU A 7 -4.53 24.99 32.13
CA GLU A 7 -3.76 25.69 33.17
C GLU A 7 -3.83 25.01 34.55
N GLN A 8 -4.81 24.11 34.76
CA GLN A 8 -4.97 23.34 36.00
C GLN A 8 -4.29 21.97 35.96
N LEU A 9 -3.67 21.61 34.83
CA LEU A 9 -2.82 20.43 34.74
C LEU A 9 -1.51 20.70 35.48
N ASP A 10 -1.01 19.68 36.17
CA ASP A 10 0.24 19.73 36.90
C ASP A 10 0.89 18.34 36.87
N PRO A 11 1.68 18.05 35.81
CA PRO A 11 2.34 16.76 35.65
C PRO A 11 3.23 16.37 36.82
N THR A 12 3.88 17.34 37.47
CA THR A 12 4.78 17.11 38.61
C THR A 12 4.02 16.55 39.82
N ASN A 13 2.78 17.00 40.02
CA ASN A 13 1.90 16.50 41.07
C ASN A 13 0.93 15.39 40.60
N GLY A 14 1.17 14.79 39.43
CA GLY A 14 0.36 13.69 38.89
C GLY A 14 -1.01 14.11 38.35
N ILE A 15 -1.21 15.41 38.13
CA ILE A 15 -2.45 15.97 37.62
C ILE A 15 -2.37 16.03 36.09
N LEU A 16 -2.72 14.92 35.45
CA LEU A 16 -2.60 14.78 33.99
C LEU A 16 -3.93 14.96 33.24
N TRP A 17 -5.06 15.11 33.92
CA TRP A 17 -6.32 15.38 33.24
C TRP A 17 -7.33 16.15 34.10
N ARG A 18 -8.27 16.77 33.41
CA ARG A 18 -9.40 17.53 33.96
C ARG A 18 -10.64 17.27 33.11
N ALA A 19 -11.81 17.29 33.75
CA ALA A 19 -13.08 17.25 33.05
C ALA A 19 -14.04 18.30 33.62
N MET A 20 -14.97 18.76 32.79
CA MET A 20 -16.03 19.68 33.18
C MET A 20 -17.32 19.32 32.45
N TRP A 21 -18.40 19.17 33.22
CA TRP A 21 -19.75 19.03 32.68
C TRP A 21 -20.39 20.41 32.52
N CYS A 22 -20.79 20.74 31.31
CA CYS A 22 -21.43 22.01 30.96
C CYS A 22 -22.88 21.75 30.59
N THR A 23 -23.79 22.51 31.18
CA THR A 23 -25.23 22.45 30.87
C THR A 23 -25.74 23.86 30.64
N ASN A 24 -26.62 24.02 29.67
CA ASN A 24 -27.39 25.24 29.49
C ASN A 24 -28.87 24.93 29.73
N SER A 25 -29.60 25.81 30.41
CA SER A 25 -31.00 25.56 30.81
C SER A 25 -31.97 25.41 29.62
N GLY A 26 -31.54 25.73 28.40
CA GLY A 26 -32.31 25.55 27.17
C GLY A 26 -31.92 24.34 26.31
N ASP A 27 -30.84 23.62 26.66
CA ASP A 27 -30.34 22.52 25.84
C ASP A 27 -30.87 21.17 26.34
N SER A 28 -31.26 20.29 25.41
CA SER A 28 -31.70 18.92 25.71
C SER A 28 -30.55 17.97 26.05
N THR A 29 -29.30 18.42 25.91
CA THR A 29 -28.07 17.64 26.11
C THR A 29 -27.03 18.49 26.85
N GLY A 30 -26.23 17.85 27.70
CA GLY A 30 -25.04 18.48 28.29
C GLY A 30 -23.82 18.35 27.39
N ARG A 31 -22.69 18.95 27.80
CA ARG A 31 -21.38 18.80 27.16
C ARG A 31 -20.36 18.36 28.20
N LEU A 32 -19.65 17.27 27.93
CA LEU A 32 -18.48 16.88 28.70
C LEU A 32 -17.23 17.41 28.00
N VAL A 33 -16.51 18.31 28.65
CA VAL A 33 -15.21 18.79 28.18
C VAL A 33 -14.14 18.03 28.96
N MET A 34 -13.33 17.23 28.27
CA MET A 34 -12.17 16.54 28.83
C MET A 34 -10.88 17.14 28.27
N VAL A 35 -9.93 17.42 29.15
CA VAL A 35 -8.58 17.85 28.79
C VAL A 35 -7.60 16.89 29.46
N ILE A 36 -6.80 16.22 28.64
CA ILE A 36 -5.78 15.26 29.09
C ILE A 36 -4.43 15.77 28.58
N HIS A 37 -3.43 15.79 29.45
CA HIS A 37 -2.06 16.14 29.11
C HIS A 37 -1.52 15.14 28.09
N HIS A 38 -0.85 15.60 27.03
CA HIS A 38 -0.45 14.75 25.91
C HIS A 38 0.49 13.60 26.31
N LEU A 39 1.29 13.77 27.38
CA LEU A 39 2.08 12.67 27.99
C LEU A 39 1.27 11.41 28.35
N ALA A 40 -0.04 11.52 28.54
CA ALA A 40 -0.91 10.43 28.97
C ALA A 40 -1.88 9.94 27.88
N VAL A 41 -1.87 10.52 26.68
CA VAL A 41 -2.88 10.22 25.65
C VAL A 41 -2.33 10.46 24.24
N ASP A 42 -2.84 9.69 23.28
CA ASP A 42 -2.65 9.90 21.84
C ASP A 42 -3.98 9.75 21.09
N GLY A 43 -3.98 9.91 19.77
CA GLY A 43 -5.20 9.80 18.95
C GLY A 43 -5.90 8.44 19.07
N VAL A 44 -5.15 7.34 19.26
CA VAL A 44 -5.73 5.99 19.45
C VAL A 44 -6.35 5.86 20.84
N SER A 45 -5.70 6.42 21.86
CA SER A 45 -6.18 6.43 23.23
C SER A 45 -7.52 7.14 23.38
N TRP A 46 -7.77 8.21 22.60
CA TRP A 46 -9.08 8.86 22.57
C TRP A 46 -10.19 7.93 22.07
N ARG A 47 -9.95 7.11 21.04
CA ARG A 47 -10.94 6.11 20.58
C ARG A 47 -11.26 5.09 21.67
N ILE A 48 -10.23 4.59 22.37
CA ILE A 48 -10.40 3.67 23.50
C ILE A 48 -11.22 4.34 24.62
N LEU A 49 -10.92 5.59 24.95
CA LEU A 49 -11.64 6.35 25.98
C LEU A 49 -13.12 6.58 25.62
N GLU A 50 -13.41 6.89 24.36
CA GLU A 50 -14.79 7.11 23.88
C GLU A 50 -15.62 5.82 23.93
N ASP A 51 -15.05 4.69 23.49
CA ASP A 51 -15.68 3.38 23.56
C ASP A 51 -15.93 2.97 25.02
N ASP A 52 -14.92 3.14 25.88
CA ASP A 52 -15.00 2.77 27.29
C ASP A 52 -15.98 3.66 28.07
N LEU A 53 -16.06 4.95 27.76
CA LEU A 53 -17.06 5.85 28.35
C LEU A 53 -18.47 5.43 27.96
N THR A 54 -18.67 5.03 26.70
CA THR A 54 -19.96 4.54 26.21
C THR A 54 -20.35 3.23 26.89
N HIS A 55 -19.41 2.30 27.02
CA HIS A 55 -19.63 1.01 27.67
C HIS A 55 -19.85 1.15 29.18
N ALA A 56 -19.08 2.00 29.86
CA ALA A 56 -19.26 2.32 31.28
C ALA A 56 -20.64 2.92 31.55
N TRP A 57 -21.13 3.79 30.66
CA TRP A 57 -22.49 4.32 30.75
C TRP A 57 -23.58 3.25 30.54
N ALA A 58 -23.35 2.32 29.61
CA ALA A 58 -24.26 1.20 29.40
C ALA A 58 -24.33 0.26 30.62
N LEU A 59 -23.20 0.07 31.34
CA LEU A 59 -23.16 -0.67 32.60
C LEU A 59 -23.94 0.05 33.70
N ASP A 60 -23.70 1.34 33.90
CA ASP A 60 -24.37 2.14 34.94
C ASP A 60 -25.89 2.24 34.72
N THR A 61 -26.32 2.35 33.46
CA THR A 61 -27.75 2.39 33.10
C THR A 61 -28.41 1.01 33.03
N GLY A 62 -27.66 -0.09 33.23
CA GLY A 62 -28.16 -1.46 33.14
C GLY A 62 -28.54 -1.91 31.73
N THR A 63 -28.06 -1.20 30.70
CA THR A 63 -28.27 -1.57 29.28
C THR A 63 -27.39 -2.77 28.89
N THR A 64 -26.27 -2.99 29.60
CA THR A 64 -25.43 -4.17 29.49
C THR A 64 -24.98 -4.66 30.86
N THR A 65 -24.56 -5.93 30.94
CA THR A 65 -23.91 -6.53 32.12
C THR A 65 -22.49 -7.04 31.80
N THR A 66 -22.05 -6.92 30.55
CA THR A 66 -20.71 -7.32 30.13
C THR A 66 -19.69 -6.37 30.74
N GLU A 67 -18.69 -6.87 31.46
CA GLU A 67 -17.61 -6.06 32.01
C GLU A 67 -16.78 -5.36 30.92
N LEU A 68 -16.10 -4.28 31.29
CA LEU A 68 -15.13 -3.62 30.40
C LEU A 68 -13.99 -4.59 30.07
N LEU A 69 -13.54 -4.57 28.83
CA LEU A 69 -12.40 -5.37 28.40
C LEU A 69 -11.13 -4.94 29.15
N PRO A 70 -10.31 -5.90 29.64
CA PRO A 70 -9.11 -5.57 30.38
C PRO A 70 -8.07 -4.87 29.51
N VAL A 71 -7.14 -4.16 30.14
CA VAL A 71 -5.94 -3.64 29.47
C VAL A 71 -4.93 -4.78 29.33
N GLY A 72 -4.40 -4.99 28.12
CA GLY A 72 -3.37 -5.98 27.84
C GLY A 72 -2.02 -5.59 28.44
N THR A 73 -1.24 -4.79 27.70
CA THR A 73 0.11 -4.35 28.07
C THR A 73 0.08 -2.90 28.55
N SER A 74 0.51 -2.64 29.79
CA SER A 74 0.61 -1.26 30.29
C SER A 74 1.70 -0.47 29.56
N ILE A 75 1.55 0.86 29.51
CA ILE A 75 2.58 1.74 28.94
C ILE A 75 3.94 1.61 29.64
N THR A 76 3.94 1.31 30.94
CA THR A 76 5.18 1.07 31.71
C THR A 76 5.90 -0.20 31.26
N THR A 77 5.17 -1.30 31.09
CA THR A 77 5.73 -2.56 30.57
C THR A 77 6.24 -2.37 29.14
N TRP A 78 5.48 -1.68 28.31
CA TRP A 78 5.87 -1.37 26.94
C TRP A 78 7.17 -0.56 26.87
N THR A 79 7.25 0.57 27.58
CA THR A 79 8.42 1.45 27.56
C THR A 79 9.67 0.81 28.14
N HIS A 80 9.54 -0.03 29.17
CA HIS A 80 10.64 -0.86 29.68
C HIS A 80 11.15 -1.84 28.62
N ALA A 81 10.23 -2.55 27.95
CA ALA A 81 10.60 -3.48 26.89
C ALA A 81 11.31 -2.79 25.72
N LEU A 82 10.86 -1.61 25.31
CA LEU A 82 11.55 -0.82 24.27
C LEU A 82 12.97 -0.42 24.68
N THR A 83 13.18 -0.09 25.95
CA THR A 83 14.49 0.27 26.49
C THR A 83 15.44 -0.94 26.50
N GLU A 84 14.96 -2.11 26.91
CA GLU A 84 15.74 -3.35 26.87
C GLU A 84 16.15 -3.72 25.45
N ARG A 85 15.22 -3.57 24.50
CA ARG A 85 15.46 -3.88 23.08
C ARG A 85 16.40 -2.91 22.39
N ALA A 86 16.70 -1.73 22.94
CA ALA A 86 17.48 -0.69 22.26
C ALA A 86 18.87 -1.15 21.76
N HIS A 87 19.41 -2.26 22.30
CA HIS A 87 20.70 -2.84 21.95
C HIS A 87 20.58 -4.15 21.12
N ASP A 88 19.36 -4.58 20.79
CA ASP A 88 19.12 -5.79 20.01
C ASP A 88 19.58 -5.59 18.55
N ARG A 89 20.09 -6.68 17.95
CA ARG A 89 20.71 -6.63 16.62
C ARG A 89 19.76 -6.18 15.51
N ASP A 90 18.51 -6.61 15.57
CA ASP A 90 17.47 -6.25 14.59
C ASP A 90 17.14 -4.74 14.60
N LEU A 91 17.37 -4.04 15.72
CA LEU A 91 17.30 -2.59 15.79
C LEU A 91 18.62 -1.94 15.36
N THR A 92 19.78 -2.42 15.84
CA THR A 92 21.07 -1.80 15.45
C THR A 92 21.41 -1.97 13.97
N ASP A 93 20.94 -3.04 13.32
CA ASP A 93 21.10 -3.25 11.89
C ASP A 93 20.32 -2.20 11.05
N GLN A 94 19.42 -1.41 11.66
CA GLN A 94 18.70 -0.30 11.01
C GLN A 94 19.53 0.99 10.94
N LEU A 95 20.70 1.07 11.60
CA LEU A 95 21.50 2.30 11.67
C LEU A 95 21.94 2.81 10.30
N GLU A 96 22.25 1.92 9.36
CA GLU A 96 22.63 2.30 7.99
C GLU A 96 21.49 3.06 7.29
N HIS A 97 20.25 2.57 7.43
CA HIS A 97 19.07 3.23 6.90
C HIS A 97 18.90 4.62 7.51
N TRP A 98 18.90 4.72 8.84
CA TRP A 98 18.68 6.01 9.52
C TRP A 98 19.79 7.03 9.28
N THR A 99 21.05 6.57 9.15
CA THR A 99 22.18 7.45 8.78
C THR A 99 22.00 8.00 7.38
N THR A 100 21.59 7.17 6.42
CA THR A 100 21.32 7.60 5.04
C THR A 100 20.23 8.68 4.98
N VAL A 101 19.14 8.50 5.74
CA VAL A 101 18.06 9.50 5.81
C VAL A 101 18.54 10.79 6.47
N ALA A 102 19.30 10.69 7.56
CA ALA A 102 19.84 11.86 8.26
C ALA A 102 20.80 12.68 7.38
N ASP A 103 21.69 12.01 6.64
CA ASP A 103 22.65 12.66 5.74
C ASP A 103 21.97 13.39 4.56
N ALA A 104 20.81 12.89 4.12
CA ALA A 104 19.99 13.52 3.08
C ALA A 104 19.07 14.64 3.60
N THR A 105 19.01 14.86 4.92
CA THR A 105 18.14 15.87 5.51
C THR A 105 18.74 17.27 5.38
N HIS A 106 18.09 18.13 4.60
CA HIS A 106 18.51 19.51 4.34
C HIS A 106 17.32 20.48 4.39
N PRO A 107 17.56 21.79 4.64
CA PRO A 107 16.52 22.79 4.54
C PRO A 107 15.83 22.78 3.17
N LEU A 108 14.52 22.60 3.18
CA LEU A 108 13.64 22.62 2.02
C LEU A 108 13.10 24.02 1.75
N PHE A 109 12.99 24.85 2.79
CA PHE A 109 12.42 26.20 2.72
C PHE A 109 13.39 27.24 3.27
N GLY A 110 13.61 28.30 2.50
CA GLY A 110 14.49 29.40 2.90
C GLY A 110 15.95 28.96 3.11
N ASP A 111 16.68 29.74 3.92
CA ASP A 111 18.13 29.59 4.10
C ASP A 111 18.51 28.91 5.43
N ARG A 112 17.52 28.46 6.24
CA ARG A 112 17.73 27.85 7.55
C ARG A 112 16.59 26.89 7.92
N SER A 113 16.91 25.92 8.78
CA SER A 113 15.90 25.12 9.48
C SER A 113 15.19 25.90 10.57
N ILE A 114 14.15 25.29 11.14
CA ILE A 114 13.41 25.82 12.29
C ILE A 114 14.31 26.03 13.52
N ASP A 115 14.07 27.11 14.25
CA ASP A 115 14.79 27.47 15.48
C ASP A 115 13.79 27.52 16.64
N PRO A 116 13.88 26.62 17.64
CA PRO A 116 12.88 26.51 18.70
C PRO A 116 12.78 27.77 19.59
N ASP A 117 13.81 28.61 19.63
CA ASP A 117 13.80 29.86 20.40
C ASP A 117 13.13 31.02 19.64
N ARG A 118 12.97 30.89 18.32
CA ARG A 118 12.49 31.97 17.43
C ARG A 118 11.18 31.64 16.73
N ASP A 119 10.97 30.37 16.44
CA ASP A 119 9.84 29.83 15.69
C ASP A 119 8.94 29.04 16.65
N THR A 120 8.04 29.76 17.30
CA THR A 120 7.04 29.21 18.22
C THR A 120 5.64 29.28 17.60
N HIS A 121 4.65 28.66 18.24
CA HIS A 121 3.23 28.78 17.84
C HIS A 121 2.73 30.24 17.72
N ALA A 122 3.31 31.18 18.48
CA ALA A 122 2.99 32.61 18.34
C ALA A 122 3.39 33.19 16.97
N THR A 123 4.37 32.56 16.31
CA THR A 123 4.98 32.99 15.04
C THR A 123 4.64 32.05 13.88
N THR A 124 3.67 31.16 14.06
CA THR A 124 3.15 30.30 13.00
C THR A 124 1.91 30.88 12.35
N GLY A 125 1.85 30.84 11.02
CA GLY A 125 0.61 31.02 10.28
C GLY A 125 -0.11 29.69 10.14
N HIS A 126 -1.43 29.73 9.97
CA HIS A 126 -2.25 28.54 9.77
C HIS A 126 -3.09 28.68 8.51
N ILE A 127 -3.10 27.63 7.70
CA ILE A 127 -3.96 27.49 6.53
C ILE A 127 -4.86 26.28 6.79
N HIS A 128 -6.17 26.48 6.80
CA HIS A 128 -7.13 25.38 6.83
C HIS A 128 -7.33 24.86 5.41
N LEU A 129 -7.34 23.54 5.26
CA LEU A 129 -7.48 22.85 3.99
C LEU A 129 -8.66 21.87 4.08
N THR A 130 -9.55 21.94 3.10
CA THR A 130 -10.59 20.95 2.89
C THR A 130 -10.51 20.44 1.46
N VAL A 131 -10.49 19.12 1.28
CA VAL A 131 -10.70 18.49 -0.03
C VAL A 131 -12.17 18.10 -0.13
N PRO A 132 -12.88 18.55 -1.19
CA PRO A 132 -14.28 18.20 -1.42
C PRO A 132 -14.57 16.69 -1.39
N ALA A 133 -15.82 16.34 -1.11
CA ALA A 133 -16.21 14.95 -0.86
C ALA A 133 -16.05 14.03 -2.08
N ASP A 134 -16.35 14.52 -3.28
CA ASP A 134 -16.19 13.80 -4.54
C ASP A 134 -14.73 13.41 -4.81
N LEU A 135 -13.82 14.36 -4.60
CA LEU A 135 -12.38 14.14 -4.70
C LEU A 135 -11.90 13.18 -3.61
N THR A 136 -12.35 13.39 -2.37
CA THR A 136 -11.97 12.56 -1.21
C THR A 136 -12.40 11.12 -1.41
N ALA A 137 -13.66 10.85 -1.79
CA ALA A 137 -14.16 9.51 -2.03
C ALA A 137 -13.36 8.77 -3.10
N THR A 138 -12.99 9.47 -4.19
CA THR A 138 -12.17 8.90 -5.27
C THR A 138 -10.75 8.60 -4.80
N LEU A 139 -10.15 9.49 -4.00
CA LEU A 139 -8.83 9.28 -3.39
C LEU A 139 -8.82 8.10 -2.42
N LEU A 140 -9.90 7.90 -1.65
CA LEU A 140 -10.02 6.79 -0.71
C LEU A 140 -10.31 5.45 -1.40
N GLY A 141 -11.00 5.48 -2.55
CA GLY A 141 -11.41 4.29 -3.32
C GLY A 141 -10.59 4.06 -4.59
N ASP A 142 -11.01 4.65 -5.71
CA ASP A 142 -10.48 4.31 -7.02
C ASP A 142 -8.96 4.53 -7.14
N VAL A 143 -8.40 5.57 -6.51
CA VAL A 143 -6.94 5.82 -6.54
C VAL A 143 -6.18 4.76 -5.74
N THR A 144 -6.64 4.39 -4.54
CA THR A 144 -5.98 3.34 -3.73
C THR A 144 -6.03 2.00 -4.45
N ILE A 145 -7.14 1.68 -5.10
CA ILE A 145 -7.30 0.45 -5.90
C ILE A 145 -6.39 0.47 -7.12
N ALA A 146 -6.42 1.55 -7.92
CA ALA A 146 -5.69 1.63 -9.18
C ALA A 146 -4.17 1.62 -9.01
N LEU A 147 -3.66 2.02 -7.84
CA LEU A 147 -2.22 2.08 -7.55
C LEU A 147 -1.78 1.09 -6.48
N THR A 148 -2.71 0.27 -5.97
CA THR A 148 -2.52 -0.59 -4.79
C THR A 148 -1.88 0.11 -3.60
N ALA A 149 -2.21 1.38 -3.43
CA ALA A 149 -1.58 2.29 -2.50
C ALA A 149 -2.46 2.52 -1.28
N SER A 150 -1.84 2.83 -0.15
CA SER A 150 -2.54 3.35 1.02
C SER A 150 -2.93 4.83 0.83
N VAL A 151 -3.84 5.33 1.67
CA VAL A 151 -4.18 6.76 1.70
C VAL A 151 -2.98 7.61 2.09
N GLU A 152 -2.13 7.09 3.00
CA GLU A 152 -0.90 7.76 3.42
C GLU A 152 0.08 7.89 2.26
N ASP A 153 0.25 6.84 1.45
CA ASP A 153 1.10 6.85 0.25
C ASP A 153 0.67 7.99 -0.69
N ILE A 154 -0.64 8.11 -0.94
CA ILE A 154 -1.24 9.13 -1.83
C ILE A 154 -0.98 10.53 -1.29
N LEU A 155 -1.28 10.78 -0.02
CA LEU A 155 -1.15 12.10 0.60
C LEU A 155 0.32 12.55 0.64
N LEU A 156 1.22 11.64 1.05
CA LEU A 156 2.66 11.90 1.12
C LEU A 156 3.26 12.14 -0.25
N THR A 157 2.84 11.36 -1.26
CA THR A 157 3.27 11.56 -2.65
C THR A 157 2.86 12.93 -3.14
N ALA A 158 1.59 13.31 -2.97
CA ALA A 158 1.10 14.60 -3.41
C ALA A 158 1.84 15.76 -2.73
N LEU A 159 2.21 15.61 -1.45
CA LEU A 159 2.99 16.61 -0.71
C LEU A 159 4.44 16.69 -1.23
N THR A 160 5.03 15.54 -1.56
CA THR A 160 6.38 15.45 -2.14
C THR A 160 6.40 16.11 -3.53
N ILE A 161 5.44 15.79 -4.41
CA ILE A 161 5.27 16.43 -5.73
C ILE A 161 5.14 17.95 -5.56
N ALA A 162 4.28 18.39 -4.64
CA ALA A 162 4.04 19.81 -4.40
C ALA A 162 5.30 20.54 -3.94
N THR A 163 6.06 19.94 -3.03
CA THR A 163 7.31 20.50 -2.51
C THR A 163 8.39 20.56 -3.59
N SER A 164 8.55 19.49 -4.38
CA SER A 164 9.47 19.46 -5.52
C SER A 164 9.12 20.55 -6.56
N ALA A 165 7.84 20.68 -6.92
CA ALA A 165 7.38 21.69 -7.86
C ALA A 165 7.57 23.11 -7.31
N TRP A 166 7.29 23.32 -6.02
CA TRP A 166 7.47 24.60 -5.33
C TRP A 166 8.94 25.04 -5.35
N ARG A 167 9.87 24.11 -5.15
CA ARG A 167 11.32 24.34 -5.22
C ARG A 167 11.78 24.61 -6.65
N ALA A 168 11.34 23.81 -7.62
CA ALA A 168 11.68 23.96 -9.03
C ALA A 168 11.27 25.33 -9.59
N ARG A 169 10.09 25.84 -9.20
CA ARG A 169 9.62 27.19 -9.58
C ARG A 169 10.48 28.33 -9.06
N ARG A 170 11.32 28.07 -8.05
CA ARG A 170 12.28 29.01 -7.49
C ARG A 170 13.70 28.82 -8.03
N GLY A 171 13.87 27.94 -9.01
CA GLY A 171 15.18 27.64 -9.62
C GLY A 171 16.13 26.91 -8.68
N LEU A 172 15.59 26.21 -7.67
CA LEU A 172 16.38 25.36 -6.78
C LEU A 172 16.61 24.00 -7.43
N ASP A 173 17.80 23.43 -7.22
CA ASP A 173 18.15 22.12 -7.76
C ASP A 173 17.22 21.02 -7.19
N PRO A 174 16.82 20.03 -8.01
CA PRO A 174 16.12 18.84 -7.52
C PRO A 174 16.97 18.11 -6.48
N LEU A 175 16.34 17.69 -5.39
CA LEU A 175 16.96 16.85 -4.37
C LEU A 175 15.90 15.98 -3.68
N PRO A 176 16.27 14.85 -3.07
CA PRO A 176 15.35 14.02 -2.30
C PRO A 176 14.74 14.78 -1.12
N ILE A 177 13.45 14.64 -0.87
CA ILE A 177 12.77 15.37 0.20
C ILE A 177 12.69 14.50 1.43
N THR A 178 13.16 14.99 2.58
CA THR A 178 12.93 14.31 3.86
C THR A 178 11.68 14.88 4.55
N ILE A 179 10.79 14.00 5.00
CA ILE A 179 9.52 14.35 5.67
C ILE A 179 9.46 13.66 7.02
N GLY A 180 9.26 14.42 8.10
CA GLY A 180 9.01 13.88 9.43
C GLY A 180 7.61 13.30 9.53
N MET A 181 7.49 11.99 9.70
CA MET A 181 6.22 11.28 9.80
C MET A 181 5.86 11.02 11.26
N GLU A 182 4.58 11.22 11.59
CA GLU A 182 3.98 10.69 12.82
C GLU A 182 3.32 9.34 12.56
N GLY A 183 3.67 8.35 13.38
CA GLY A 183 3.03 7.04 13.40
C GLY A 183 2.36 6.76 14.74
N HIS A 184 1.43 5.80 14.78
CA HIS A 184 0.74 5.43 16.02
C HIS A 184 1.64 4.73 17.06
N GLY A 185 2.80 4.20 16.64
CA GLY A 185 3.82 3.58 17.50
C GLY A 185 3.43 2.34 18.30
N ARG A 186 2.36 1.66 17.88
CA ARG A 186 1.84 0.41 18.49
C ARG A 186 2.29 -0.81 17.68
N GLN A 187 3.60 -0.98 17.51
CA GLN A 187 4.17 -2.11 16.77
C GLN A 187 4.32 -3.34 17.68
N GLU A 188 3.20 -4.00 17.99
CA GLU A 188 3.15 -5.13 18.94
C GLU A 188 4.12 -6.27 18.60
N THR A 189 4.41 -6.48 17.32
CA THR A 189 5.38 -7.50 16.84
C THR A 189 6.79 -7.27 17.34
N LEU A 190 7.13 -6.03 17.73
CA LEU A 190 8.45 -5.68 18.25
C LEU A 190 8.68 -6.26 19.66
N VAL A 191 7.62 -6.45 20.46
CA VAL A 191 7.72 -7.02 21.81
C VAL A 191 6.85 -8.27 21.88
N PRO A 192 7.45 -9.48 21.86
CA PRO A 192 6.68 -10.72 21.86
C PRO A 192 5.65 -10.80 23.00
N GLY A 193 4.38 -10.98 22.63
CA GLY A 193 3.27 -11.08 23.58
C GLY A 193 2.68 -9.73 24.04
N ALA A 194 3.13 -8.61 23.47
CA ALA A 194 2.49 -7.31 23.72
C ALA A 194 1.08 -7.26 23.11
N ASP A 195 0.18 -6.60 23.83
CA ASP A 195 -1.18 -6.26 23.42
C ASP A 195 -1.44 -4.80 23.83
N LEU A 196 -1.38 -3.91 22.85
CA LEU A 196 -1.56 -2.47 22.98
C LEU A 196 -2.95 -2.03 22.50
N SER A 197 -3.82 -2.96 22.12
CA SER A 197 -5.14 -2.69 21.54
C SER A 197 -6.03 -1.81 22.44
N ARG A 198 -5.80 -1.88 23.76
CA ARG A 198 -6.57 -1.14 24.79
C ARG A 198 -5.71 -0.29 25.72
N SER A 199 -4.46 -0.05 25.36
CA SER A 199 -3.53 0.68 26.21
C SER A 199 -3.65 2.18 25.99
N ILE A 200 -3.93 2.94 27.04
CA ILE A 200 -3.96 4.39 27.00
C ILE A 200 -2.57 4.93 27.35
N GLY A 201 -2.12 5.91 26.58
CA GLY A 201 -0.82 6.55 26.76
C GLY A 201 -0.37 7.26 25.48
N TRP A 202 0.81 7.88 25.53
CA TRP A 202 1.40 8.49 24.34
C TRP A 202 2.34 7.49 23.67
N PHE A 203 1.86 6.82 22.62
CA PHE A 203 2.65 5.84 21.86
C PHE A 203 3.24 6.42 20.57
N THR A 204 2.86 7.64 20.19
CA THR A 204 3.23 8.26 18.91
C THR A 204 4.73 8.14 18.64
N THR A 205 5.07 7.62 17.47
CA THR A 205 6.43 7.60 16.94
C THR A 205 6.64 8.77 16.00
N TRP A 206 7.84 9.32 16.01
CA TRP A 206 8.27 10.30 15.02
C TRP A 206 9.54 9.83 14.34
N TYR A 207 9.56 9.83 13.01
CA TYR A 207 10.71 9.37 12.22
C TYR A 207 10.77 10.08 10.87
N PRO A 208 11.97 10.38 10.35
CA PRO A 208 12.14 10.96 9.03
C PRO A 208 11.96 9.91 7.93
N VAL A 209 11.35 10.30 6.82
CA VAL A 209 11.19 9.50 5.60
C VAL A 209 11.86 10.22 4.44
N LEU A 210 12.75 9.51 3.75
CA LEU A 210 13.39 10.00 2.54
C LEU A 210 12.51 9.69 1.31
N ALA A 211 11.83 10.71 0.80
CA ALA A 211 10.97 10.68 -0.36
C ALA A 211 11.74 11.20 -1.59
N ASP A 212 12.23 10.29 -2.43
CA ASP A 212 12.99 10.62 -3.63
C ASP A 212 12.13 10.52 -4.89
N LEU A 213 11.95 11.68 -5.54
CA LEU A 213 11.30 11.83 -6.84
C LEU A 213 12.21 12.60 -7.83
N THR A 214 13.52 12.60 -7.61
CA THR A 214 14.48 13.39 -8.41
C THR A 214 14.62 12.92 -9.85
N ASP A 215 14.16 11.71 -10.15
CA ASP A 215 14.12 11.15 -11.50
C ASP A 215 12.88 11.60 -12.31
N LEU A 216 11.93 12.28 -11.68
CA LEU A 216 10.73 12.84 -12.33
C LEU A 216 10.85 14.37 -12.44
N ASP A 217 10.40 14.95 -13.55
CA ASP A 217 10.36 16.42 -13.67
C ASP A 217 9.27 17.00 -12.76
N PRO A 218 9.62 17.83 -11.76
CA PRO A 218 8.64 18.30 -10.77
C PRO A 218 7.51 19.15 -11.36
N ASN A 219 7.80 19.94 -12.41
CA ASN A 219 6.84 20.88 -12.98
C ASN A 219 5.76 20.18 -13.80
N THR A 220 6.11 19.10 -14.50
CA THR A 220 5.15 18.29 -15.26
C THR A 220 4.40 17.31 -14.35
N THR A 221 5.07 16.71 -13.36
CA THR A 221 4.49 15.70 -12.46
C THR A 221 3.26 16.20 -11.70
N VAL A 222 3.20 17.48 -11.35
CA VAL A 222 2.02 18.06 -10.66
C VAL A 222 0.75 18.09 -11.52
N THR A 223 0.88 18.04 -12.86
CA THR A 223 -0.23 18.12 -13.81
C THR A 223 -0.42 16.87 -14.67
N ASP A 224 0.59 16.00 -14.79
CA ASP A 224 0.52 14.79 -15.59
C ASP A 224 0.02 13.60 -14.74
N PRO A 225 -1.16 13.02 -15.05
CA PRO A 225 -1.72 11.92 -14.27
C PRO A 225 -0.85 10.66 -14.24
N THR A 226 -0.11 10.38 -15.32
CA THR A 226 0.74 9.18 -15.40
C THR A 226 1.98 9.35 -14.54
N LEU A 227 2.65 10.51 -14.63
CA LEU A 227 3.81 10.81 -13.79
C LEU A 227 3.45 10.91 -12.31
N ALA A 228 2.26 11.45 -11.98
CA ALA A 228 1.77 11.46 -10.61
C ALA A 228 1.54 10.03 -10.08
N ALA A 229 0.98 9.13 -10.90
CA ALA A 229 0.86 7.72 -10.55
C ALA A 229 2.23 7.04 -10.37
N ASP A 230 3.19 7.31 -11.25
CA ASP A 230 4.58 6.82 -11.14
C ASP A 230 5.28 7.30 -9.86
N ALA A 231 4.98 8.53 -9.42
CA ALA A 231 5.46 9.06 -8.15
C ALA A 231 4.87 8.30 -6.95
N VAL A 232 3.58 7.91 -6.99
CA VAL A 232 2.96 7.13 -5.91
C VAL A 232 3.66 5.79 -5.75
N LEU A 233 3.98 5.11 -6.85
CA LEU A 233 4.69 3.84 -6.79
C LEU A 233 6.06 4.01 -6.10
N ARG A 234 6.82 5.06 -6.43
CA ARG A 234 8.15 5.35 -5.84
C ARG A 234 8.07 5.60 -4.34
N ILE A 235 7.11 6.42 -3.92
CA ILE A 235 6.90 6.73 -2.50
C ILE A 235 6.41 5.50 -1.74
N LYS A 236 5.51 4.72 -2.31
CA LYS A 236 5.08 3.44 -1.74
C LYS A 236 6.26 2.51 -1.51
N ASP A 237 7.13 2.34 -2.51
CA ASP A 237 8.35 1.53 -2.38
C ASP A 237 9.31 2.10 -1.32
N ALA A 238 9.41 3.43 -1.20
CA ALA A 238 10.20 4.08 -0.16
C ALA A 238 9.66 3.82 1.24
N LEU A 239 8.33 3.92 1.43
CA LEU A 239 7.65 3.64 2.69
C LEU A 239 7.76 2.17 3.09
N ALA A 240 7.65 1.25 2.14
CA ALA A 240 7.78 -0.19 2.38
C ALA A 240 9.19 -0.60 2.83
N ARG A 241 10.23 0.19 2.51
CA ARG A 241 11.61 -0.04 2.96
C ARG A 241 11.88 0.44 4.41
N ILE A 242 10.94 1.15 5.03
CA ILE A 242 11.11 1.66 6.38
C ILE A 242 10.99 0.48 7.37
N PRO A 243 12.01 0.20 8.17
CA PRO A 243 11.98 -0.91 9.11
C PRO A 243 10.95 -0.64 10.22
N ASP A 244 10.15 -1.65 10.55
CA ASP A 244 9.17 -1.64 11.66
C ASP A 244 8.28 -0.39 11.73
N ARG A 245 7.93 0.18 10.57
CA ARG A 245 7.16 1.44 10.48
C ARG A 245 7.78 2.59 11.30
N GLY A 246 9.11 2.64 11.34
CA GLY A 246 9.88 3.77 11.86
C GLY A 246 10.03 3.85 13.38
N ILE A 247 9.45 2.92 14.15
CA ILE A 247 9.58 2.92 15.62
C ILE A 247 11.05 2.82 16.08
N GLY A 248 11.88 2.11 15.31
CA GLY A 248 13.30 1.92 15.60
C GLY A 248 14.10 3.22 15.64
N HIS A 249 13.71 4.24 14.86
CA HIS A 249 14.39 5.54 14.84
C HIS A 249 14.41 6.19 16.23
N GLY A 250 13.25 6.29 16.88
CA GLY A 250 13.15 6.88 18.22
C GLY A 250 13.85 6.05 19.30
N ILE A 251 13.78 4.71 19.19
CA ILE A 251 14.47 3.80 20.11
C ILE A 251 15.98 4.00 20.01
N LEU A 252 16.54 3.97 18.80
CA LEU A 252 17.98 4.14 18.57
C LEU A 252 18.46 5.54 18.96
N THR A 253 17.68 6.58 18.67
CA THR A 253 18.09 7.97 18.92
C THR A 253 18.01 8.36 20.40
N HIS A 254 17.04 7.83 21.16
CA HIS A 254 16.77 8.29 22.53
C HIS A 254 17.02 7.25 23.61
N LEU A 255 16.98 5.94 23.29
CA LEU A 255 17.10 4.87 24.29
C LEU A 255 18.43 4.11 24.18
N ASN A 256 19.16 4.22 23.07
CA ASN A 256 20.48 3.64 22.90
C ASN A 256 21.59 4.71 23.05
N PRO A 257 22.33 4.74 24.17
CA PRO A 257 23.38 5.74 24.41
C PRO A 257 24.65 5.53 23.55
N ASP A 258 24.82 4.36 22.94
CA ASP A 258 25.98 4.04 22.09
C ASP A 258 25.79 4.53 20.65
N VAL A 259 24.58 4.98 20.30
CA VAL A 259 24.21 5.47 18.97
C VAL A 259 24.19 6.99 18.97
N ALA A 260 24.80 7.59 17.94
CA ALA A 260 24.76 9.04 17.70
C ALA A 260 24.23 9.30 16.28
N LEU A 261 22.91 9.37 16.13
CA LEU A 261 22.26 9.79 14.89
C LEU A 261 22.08 11.32 14.88
N PRO A 262 22.28 12.00 13.72
CA PRO A 262 21.95 13.42 13.62
C PRO A 262 20.47 13.65 13.90
N THR A 263 20.16 14.62 14.75
CA THR A 263 18.78 14.97 15.14
C THR A 263 18.22 16.13 14.32
N THR A 264 18.68 16.29 13.07
CA THR A 264 18.20 17.37 12.20
C THR A 264 16.72 17.17 11.92
N THR A 265 15.89 18.13 12.33
CA THR A 265 14.45 18.09 12.07
C THR A 265 14.19 18.39 10.58
N PRO A 266 13.50 17.52 9.84
CA PRO A 266 12.99 17.83 8.52
C PRO A 266 12.11 19.08 8.54
N ASP A 267 12.19 19.87 7.47
CA ASP A 267 11.40 21.09 7.33
C ASP A 267 9.90 20.81 7.20
N ILE A 268 9.51 19.58 6.86
CA ILE A 268 8.10 19.16 6.73
C ILE A 268 7.79 18.12 7.81
N GLY A 269 6.77 18.39 8.62
CA GLY A 269 6.08 17.42 9.46
C GLY A 269 4.76 16.98 8.81
N PHE A 270 4.42 15.70 8.90
CA PHE A 270 3.20 15.14 8.33
C PHE A 270 2.54 14.12 9.27
N ASN A 271 1.23 14.30 9.48
CA ASN A 271 0.42 13.43 10.31
C ASN A 271 -0.96 13.19 9.66
N TYR A 272 -1.23 11.93 9.31
CA TYR A 272 -2.54 11.47 8.86
C TYR A 272 -3.27 10.76 10.01
N LEU A 273 -4.30 11.41 10.57
CA LEU A 273 -5.00 10.91 11.77
C LEU A 273 -6.01 9.79 11.48
N GLY A 274 -6.17 9.42 10.21
CA GLY A 274 -7.14 8.42 9.76
C GLY A 274 -8.56 8.97 9.59
N ASN A 275 -9.54 8.07 9.69
CA ASN A 275 -10.95 8.42 9.55
C ASN A 275 -11.59 8.66 10.93
N PHE A 276 -12.28 9.80 11.05
CA PHE A 276 -13.19 10.10 12.14
C PHE A 276 -14.62 10.16 11.59
N SER A 277 -15.33 9.05 11.71
CA SER A 277 -16.75 9.00 11.40
C SER A 277 -17.57 9.59 12.55
N ALA A 278 -18.40 10.60 12.27
CA ALA A 278 -19.56 10.85 13.13
C ALA A 278 -20.50 9.64 12.97
N GLY A 279 -20.52 8.73 13.94
CA GLY A 279 -21.22 7.46 13.79
C GLY A 279 -22.68 7.62 13.33
N ASN A 280 -22.99 7.14 12.12
CA ASN A 280 -24.35 7.01 11.62
C ASN A 280 -25.05 5.84 12.33
N GLY A 281 -25.66 6.12 13.47
CA GLY A 281 -26.45 5.18 14.25
C GLY A 281 -27.38 5.93 15.21
N ALA A 282 -28.42 5.24 15.70
CA ALA A 282 -29.39 5.75 16.67
C ALA A 282 -28.73 6.59 17.77
N ALA A 283 -29.45 7.60 18.31
CA ALA A 283 -28.97 8.53 19.33
C ALA A 283 -28.09 7.82 20.38
N LYS A 284 -26.77 7.95 20.23
CA LYS A 284 -25.82 7.40 21.18
C LYS A 284 -25.89 8.24 22.47
N PRO A 285 -25.71 7.63 23.65
CA PRO A 285 -25.64 8.37 24.90
C PRO A 285 -24.50 9.41 24.90
N TRP A 286 -23.45 9.15 24.11
CA TRP A 286 -22.33 10.05 23.87
C TRP A 286 -22.15 10.29 22.38
N SER A 287 -21.92 11.54 21.99
CA SER A 287 -21.55 11.93 20.64
C SER A 287 -20.61 13.13 20.68
N ASN A 288 -19.82 13.29 19.63
CA ASN A 288 -18.97 14.46 19.45
C ASN A 288 -19.81 15.74 19.44
N SER A 289 -19.34 16.76 20.14
CA SER A 289 -20.06 18.04 20.21
C SER A 289 -20.08 18.71 18.83
N PRO A 290 -21.23 19.18 18.32
CA PRO A 290 -21.32 19.84 17.02
C PRO A 290 -20.45 21.10 16.92
N GLU A 291 -20.33 21.84 18.02
CA GLU A 291 -19.55 23.08 18.10
C GLU A 291 -18.02 22.87 18.17
N CYS A 292 -17.59 21.66 18.53
CA CYS A 292 -16.18 21.30 18.64
C CYS A 292 -16.04 19.81 18.30
N SER A 293 -16.10 19.52 17.00
CA SER A 293 -15.87 18.17 16.47
C SER A 293 -14.40 17.78 16.60
N GLY A 294 -14.17 16.49 16.89
CA GLY A 294 -12.85 15.87 16.91
C GLY A 294 -11.97 16.22 18.11
N ILE A 295 -10.75 15.70 18.07
CA ILE A 295 -9.71 15.94 19.08
C ILE A 295 -9.04 17.28 18.77
N ARG A 296 -8.93 18.17 19.76
CA ARG A 296 -8.22 19.46 19.61
C ARG A 296 -7.13 19.60 20.66
N ALA A 297 -5.97 20.07 20.22
CA ALA A 297 -4.88 20.45 21.11
C ALA A 297 -5.05 21.90 21.61
N HIS A 298 -4.70 22.14 22.88
CA HIS A 298 -4.42 23.48 23.38
C HIS A 298 -2.91 23.67 23.42
N LEU A 299 -2.40 24.54 22.55
CA LEU A 299 -0.97 24.79 22.40
C LEU A 299 -0.65 26.21 22.91
N PRO A 300 0.11 26.35 24.00
CA PRO A 300 0.68 27.62 24.43
C PRO A 300 1.44 28.33 23.31
N ALA A 301 1.44 29.66 23.32
CA ALA A 301 2.03 30.47 22.27
C ALA A 301 3.57 30.35 22.21
N GLU A 302 4.19 30.01 23.34
CA GLU A 302 5.62 29.89 23.55
C GLU A 302 6.16 28.50 23.17
N LEU A 303 5.28 27.51 22.95
CA LEU A 303 5.71 26.19 22.52
C LEU A 303 6.42 26.29 21.15
N PRO A 304 7.59 25.65 20.98
CA PRO A 304 8.26 25.56 19.69
C PRO A 304 7.33 24.99 18.62
N ALA A 305 7.40 25.52 17.40
CA ALA A 305 6.76 24.90 16.26
C ALA A 305 7.42 23.55 15.95
N ALA A 306 6.65 22.60 15.42
CA ALA A 306 7.14 21.24 15.17
C ALA A 306 8.06 21.15 13.93
N ALA A 307 7.75 21.90 12.89
CA ALA A 307 8.47 21.93 11.62
C ALA A 307 8.26 23.29 10.91
N VAL A 308 9.02 23.55 9.84
CA VAL A 308 8.81 24.77 9.03
C VAL A 308 7.43 24.76 8.37
N VAL A 309 6.99 23.60 7.92
CA VAL A 309 5.63 23.30 7.47
C VAL A 309 5.17 22.05 8.21
N ASP A 310 4.11 22.16 9.02
CA ASP A 310 3.53 21.04 9.74
C ASP A 310 2.11 20.78 9.23
N VAL A 311 1.85 19.55 8.78
CA VAL A 311 0.62 19.15 8.09
C VAL A 311 -0.11 18.11 8.93
N ASN A 312 -1.32 18.45 9.35
CA ASN A 312 -2.23 17.52 10.01
C ASN A 312 -3.50 17.38 9.16
N ILE A 313 -3.88 16.16 8.82
CA ILE A 313 -5.03 15.89 7.95
C ILE A 313 -5.77 14.62 8.38
N ALA A 314 -7.09 14.64 8.29
CA ALA A 314 -7.96 13.52 8.63
C ALA A 314 -9.11 13.41 7.63
N VAL A 315 -9.77 12.26 7.60
CA VAL A 315 -11.07 12.12 6.94
C VAL A 315 -12.15 12.39 7.97
N LEU A 316 -13.06 13.32 7.67
CA LEU A 316 -14.27 13.56 8.44
C LEU A 316 -15.45 13.07 7.63
N THR A 317 -16.37 12.33 8.25
CA THR A 317 -17.64 11.98 7.62
C THR A 317 -18.74 12.89 8.14
N GLY A 318 -19.35 13.67 7.24
CA GLY A 318 -20.46 14.57 7.55
C GLY A 318 -21.75 13.83 7.93
N SER A 319 -22.78 14.57 8.35
CA SER A 319 -24.10 14.00 8.65
C SER A 319 -24.82 13.43 7.42
N ASP A 320 -24.41 13.85 6.23
CA ASP A 320 -24.83 13.32 4.93
C ASP A 320 -24.17 11.97 4.60
N GLY A 321 -23.17 11.55 5.37
CA GLY A 321 -22.42 10.31 5.15
C GLY A 321 -21.26 10.46 4.16
N GLU A 322 -21.01 11.66 3.66
CA GLU A 322 -19.96 11.92 2.67
C GLU A 322 -18.60 12.16 3.35
N PRO A 323 -17.51 11.52 2.90
CA PRO A 323 -16.18 11.71 3.46
C PRO A 323 -15.51 12.96 2.88
N THR A 324 -14.95 13.83 3.72
CA THR A 324 -14.10 14.95 3.30
C THR A 324 -12.75 14.87 3.97
N PHE A 325 -11.66 15.13 3.25
CA PHE A 325 -10.41 15.42 3.94
C PHE A 325 -10.50 16.82 4.55
N ASP A 326 -10.21 16.91 5.83
CA ASP A 326 -10.13 18.17 6.58
C ASP A 326 -8.80 18.21 7.33
N GLY A 327 -8.11 19.33 7.24
CA GLY A 327 -6.77 19.46 7.82
C GLY A 327 -6.32 20.90 8.00
N SER A 328 -5.14 21.03 8.58
CA SER A 328 -4.47 22.30 8.79
C SER A 328 -3.00 22.19 8.46
N VAL A 329 -2.49 23.25 7.83
CA VAL A 329 -1.06 23.46 7.58
C VAL A 329 -0.60 24.63 8.44
N ALA A 330 0.25 24.34 9.43
CA ALA A 330 0.97 25.37 10.16
C ALA A 330 2.30 25.67 9.43
N TYR A 331 2.72 26.93 9.39
CA TYR A 331 4.00 27.30 8.78
C TYR A 331 4.74 28.38 9.58
N ALA A 332 6.06 28.28 9.67
CA ALA A 332 6.90 29.25 10.36
C ALA A 332 7.01 30.56 9.54
N GLN A 333 6.41 31.64 10.04
CA GLN A 333 6.32 32.92 9.31
C GLN A 333 7.68 33.62 9.14
N ASN A 334 8.66 33.28 9.97
CA ASN A 334 10.02 33.80 9.87
C ASN A 334 10.83 33.13 8.74
N ILE A 335 10.29 32.09 8.09
CA ILE A 335 10.95 31.34 7.01
C ILE A 335 10.13 31.40 5.73
N LEU A 336 8.81 31.21 5.83
CA LEU A 336 7.88 31.24 4.70
C LEU A 336 6.91 32.41 4.80
N THR A 337 6.71 33.11 3.69
CA THR A 337 5.61 34.08 3.60
C THR A 337 4.27 33.36 3.46
N SER A 338 3.19 34.06 3.81
CA SER A 338 1.83 33.54 3.63
C SER A 338 1.56 33.12 2.18
N GLU A 339 1.98 33.92 1.20
CA GLU A 339 1.81 33.61 -0.22
C GLU A 339 2.54 32.33 -0.62
N GLN A 340 3.75 32.13 -0.10
CA GLN A 340 4.55 30.93 -0.37
C GLN A 340 3.92 29.66 0.24
N ALA A 341 3.39 29.76 1.46
CA ALA A 341 2.68 28.66 2.11
C ALA A 341 1.37 28.31 1.37
N HIS A 342 0.60 29.32 0.95
CA HIS A 342 -0.61 29.09 0.14
C HIS A 342 -0.29 28.51 -1.24
N GLU A 343 0.85 28.86 -1.85
CA GLU A 343 1.29 28.23 -3.09
C GLU A 343 1.56 26.74 -2.90
N LEU A 344 2.25 26.35 -1.83
CA LEU A 344 2.52 24.94 -1.50
C LEU A 344 1.22 24.15 -1.32
N VAL A 345 0.28 24.68 -0.53
CA VAL A 345 -1.05 24.06 -0.33
C VAL A 345 -1.80 23.92 -1.66
N LYS A 346 -1.76 24.95 -2.52
CA LYS A 346 -2.39 24.88 -3.85
C LYS A 346 -1.77 23.79 -4.73
N LEU A 347 -0.44 23.69 -4.74
CA LEU A 347 0.28 22.65 -5.47
C LEU A 347 -0.07 21.24 -4.95
N TRP A 348 -0.20 21.10 -3.63
CA TRP A 348 -0.59 19.84 -3.00
C TRP A 348 -2.00 19.41 -3.41
N THR A 349 -2.97 20.32 -3.33
CA THR A 349 -4.34 20.05 -3.80
C THR A 349 -4.40 19.75 -5.29
N SER A 350 -3.58 20.43 -6.11
CA SER A 350 -3.47 20.12 -7.54
C SER A 350 -2.91 18.72 -7.81
N ALA A 351 -1.88 18.29 -7.07
CA ALA A 351 -1.36 16.93 -7.19
C ALA A 351 -2.40 15.87 -6.81
N LEU A 352 -3.20 16.09 -5.76
CA LEU A 352 -4.32 15.22 -5.41
C LEU A 352 -5.39 15.14 -6.53
N GLN A 353 -5.73 16.27 -7.14
CA GLN A 353 -6.66 16.31 -8.29
C GLN A 353 -6.10 15.57 -9.52
N THR A 354 -4.79 15.67 -9.76
CA THR A 354 -4.11 14.95 -10.83
C THR A 354 -4.17 13.43 -10.61
N LEU A 355 -4.04 12.95 -9.36
CA LEU A 355 -4.21 11.53 -9.03
C LEU A 355 -5.67 11.05 -9.20
N VAL A 356 -6.66 11.88 -8.86
CA VAL A 356 -8.07 11.59 -9.18
C VAL A 356 -8.28 11.48 -10.69
N THR A 357 -7.65 12.37 -11.46
CA THR A 357 -7.71 12.34 -12.93
C THR A 357 -7.11 11.04 -13.45
N TYR A 358 -6.01 10.54 -12.86
CA TYR A 358 -5.44 9.24 -13.23
C TYR A 358 -6.48 8.13 -13.06
N ALA A 359 -7.07 7.96 -11.87
CA ALA A 359 -7.99 6.86 -11.59
C ALA A 359 -9.29 6.92 -12.42
N THR A 360 -9.78 8.12 -12.73
CA THR A 360 -11.06 8.31 -13.45
C THR A 360 -10.93 8.37 -14.97
N SER A 361 -9.72 8.50 -15.51
CA SER A 361 -9.48 8.60 -16.95
C SER A 361 -8.32 7.73 -17.44
N VAL A 362 -7.08 8.21 -17.30
CA VAL A 362 -5.88 7.61 -17.91
C VAL A 362 -5.62 6.17 -17.42
N GLY A 363 -5.84 5.93 -16.13
CA GLY A 363 -5.71 4.64 -15.47
C GLY A 363 -7.03 3.94 -15.19
N ALA A 364 -8.14 4.39 -15.79
CA ALA A 364 -9.46 3.83 -15.48
C ALA A 364 -9.51 2.31 -15.75
N GLY A 365 -9.84 1.55 -14.71
CA GLY A 365 -9.91 0.08 -14.77
C GLY A 365 -8.56 -0.63 -14.81
N ARG A 366 -7.44 0.09 -14.70
CA ARG A 366 -6.09 -0.47 -14.64
C ARG A 366 -5.60 -0.52 -13.20
N VAL A 367 -4.91 -1.59 -12.85
CA VAL A 367 -4.23 -1.72 -11.56
C VAL A 367 -2.72 -1.75 -11.78
N ARG A 368 -2.02 -0.73 -11.29
CA ARG A 368 -0.56 -0.67 -11.31
C ARG A 368 0.03 -1.10 -9.97
N ARG A 369 1.26 -1.60 -10.03
CA ARG A 369 2.01 -2.18 -8.93
C ARG A 369 3.37 -1.53 -8.82
N SER A 370 3.82 -1.31 -7.59
CA SER A 370 5.16 -0.84 -7.28
C SER A 370 6.13 -2.03 -7.23
N LEU A 371 7.44 -1.79 -7.14
CA LEU A 371 8.42 -2.88 -7.15
C LEU A 371 8.25 -3.79 -5.94
N THR A 372 7.80 -3.25 -4.80
CA THR A 372 7.55 -4.04 -3.58
C THR A 372 6.28 -4.87 -3.61
N ASP A 373 5.41 -4.71 -4.61
CA ASP A 373 4.25 -5.58 -4.79
C ASP A 373 4.59 -6.90 -5.49
N PHE A 374 5.75 -6.95 -6.15
CA PHE A 374 6.17 -8.11 -6.92
C PHE A 374 6.99 -9.09 -6.08
N THR A 375 6.89 -10.37 -6.42
CA THR A 375 7.64 -11.44 -5.76
C THR A 375 9.15 -11.29 -5.96
N ALA A 376 9.57 -10.76 -7.10
CA ALA A 376 10.97 -10.59 -7.43
C ALA A 376 11.58 -9.30 -6.88
N SER A 377 12.80 -9.43 -6.37
CA SER A 377 13.66 -8.31 -5.99
C SER A 377 14.64 -7.93 -7.10
N GLY A 378 15.17 -6.70 -7.05
CA GLY A 378 16.24 -6.26 -7.95
C GLY A 378 15.77 -5.86 -9.35
N THR A 379 14.48 -5.63 -9.52
CA THR A 379 13.87 -5.01 -10.70
C THR A 379 13.88 -3.50 -10.57
N THR A 380 13.77 -2.81 -11.71
CA THR A 380 13.73 -1.34 -11.78
C THR A 380 12.44 -0.88 -12.43
N TYR A 381 12.05 0.38 -12.23
CA TYR A 381 10.93 0.97 -12.99
C TYR A 381 11.18 0.99 -14.50
N GLY A 382 12.44 1.06 -14.94
CA GLY A 382 12.78 0.93 -16.35
C GLY A 382 12.42 -0.44 -16.92
N ASP A 383 12.65 -1.51 -16.13
CA ASP A 383 12.19 -2.86 -16.50
C ASP A 383 10.67 -2.93 -16.58
N LEU A 384 9.98 -2.41 -15.55
CA LEU A 384 8.52 -2.39 -15.51
C LEU A 384 7.92 -1.65 -16.69
N THR A 385 8.42 -0.47 -17.06
CA THR A 385 7.93 0.28 -18.22
C THR A 385 8.02 -0.55 -19.50
N VAL A 386 9.16 -1.20 -19.76
CA VAL A 386 9.35 -2.06 -20.94
C VAL A 386 8.37 -3.24 -20.93
N TRP A 387 8.14 -3.84 -19.77
CA TRP A 387 7.21 -4.97 -19.64
C TRP A 387 5.75 -4.54 -19.74
N GLU A 388 5.37 -3.40 -19.16
CA GLU A 388 4.02 -2.85 -19.25
C GLU A 388 3.68 -2.45 -20.70
N GLU A 389 4.64 -1.88 -21.44
CA GLU A 389 4.50 -1.59 -22.87
C GLU A 389 4.33 -2.86 -23.71
N ARG A 390 5.04 -3.93 -23.35
CA ARG A 390 5.04 -5.18 -24.12
C ARG A 390 3.86 -6.09 -23.81
N TYR A 391 3.50 -6.22 -22.54
CA TYR A 391 2.55 -7.22 -22.05
C TYR A 391 1.25 -6.61 -21.49
N GLY A 392 1.18 -5.28 -21.35
CA GLY A 392 0.07 -4.60 -20.70
C GLY A 392 0.18 -4.65 -19.18
N GLU A 393 -0.95 -4.68 -18.48
CA GLU A 393 -0.95 -4.75 -17.01
C GLU A 393 -0.26 -6.02 -16.51
N ILE A 394 0.52 -5.90 -15.43
CA ILE A 394 1.33 -6.98 -14.86
C ILE A 394 0.74 -7.37 -13.51
N THR A 395 0.41 -8.65 -13.36
CA THR A 395 -0.09 -9.21 -12.10
C THR A 395 1.03 -9.49 -11.12
N ASP A 396 2.13 -10.08 -11.60
CA ASP A 396 3.30 -10.42 -10.78
C ASP A 396 4.59 -10.49 -11.62
N VAL A 397 5.74 -10.36 -10.97
CA VAL A 397 7.06 -10.64 -11.53
C VAL A 397 7.77 -11.59 -10.57
N GLN A 398 8.19 -12.76 -11.07
CA GLN A 398 8.71 -13.85 -10.25
C GLN A 398 10.15 -14.19 -10.61
N PRO A 399 11.04 -14.37 -9.61
CA PRO A 399 12.38 -14.85 -9.86
C PRO A 399 12.33 -16.29 -10.37
N LEU A 400 13.23 -16.64 -11.29
CA LEU A 400 13.36 -18.02 -11.73
C LEU A 400 14.14 -18.85 -10.71
N THR A 401 13.74 -20.10 -10.54
CA THR A 401 14.53 -21.08 -9.81
C THR A 401 15.82 -21.42 -10.58
N PRO A 402 16.87 -21.91 -9.90
CA PRO A 402 18.10 -22.34 -10.58
C PRO A 402 17.87 -23.35 -11.71
N LEU A 403 16.89 -24.25 -11.55
CA LEU A 403 16.52 -25.21 -12.59
C LEU A 403 15.85 -24.52 -13.79
N GLN A 404 14.91 -23.59 -13.56
CA GLN A 404 14.29 -22.82 -14.64
C GLN A 404 15.33 -22.00 -15.41
N HIS A 405 16.32 -21.41 -14.74
CA HIS A 405 17.43 -20.74 -15.41
C HIS A 405 18.21 -21.68 -16.35
N GLY A 406 18.49 -22.91 -15.91
CA GLY A 406 19.14 -23.93 -16.75
C GLY A 406 18.32 -24.29 -17.98
N MET A 407 17.01 -24.52 -17.80
CA MET A 407 16.09 -24.82 -18.91
C MET A 407 16.03 -23.67 -19.92
N VAL A 408 15.86 -22.43 -19.43
CA VAL A 408 15.79 -21.21 -20.26
C VAL A 408 17.08 -21.02 -21.06
N PHE A 409 18.24 -21.23 -20.44
CA PHE A 409 19.52 -21.13 -21.11
C PHE A 409 19.67 -22.20 -22.21
N GLU A 410 19.33 -23.44 -21.93
CA GLU A 410 19.40 -24.53 -22.92
C GLU A 410 18.42 -24.32 -24.08
N SER A 411 17.18 -23.87 -23.82
CA SER A 411 16.20 -23.53 -24.86
C SER A 411 16.68 -22.39 -25.77
N MET A 412 17.54 -21.49 -25.30
CA MET A 412 18.14 -20.42 -26.13
C MET A 412 19.34 -20.89 -26.96
N LEU A 413 20.02 -21.96 -26.55
CA LEU A 413 21.15 -22.55 -27.30
C LEU A 413 20.67 -23.43 -28.46
N ASP A 414 19.39 -23.79 -28.48
CA ASP A 414 18.83 -24.88 -29.28
C ASP A 414 18.63 -24.57 -30.77
N ASP A 415 19.35 -23.59 -31.32
CA ASP A 415 19.51 -23.36 -32.77
C ASP A 415 20.17 -24.55 -33.51
N THR A 416 20.46 -25.65 -32.81
CA THR A 416 21.23 -26.82 -33.29
C THR A 416 20.49 -28.15 -33.24
N THR A 417 19.27 -28.24 -32.68
CA THR A 417 18.48 -29.49 -32.64
C THR A 417 17.11 -29.34 -33.31
N ASP A 418 16.59 -30.44 -33.88
CA ASP A 418 15.33 -30.48 -34.63
C ASP A 418 14.06 -30.35 -33.74
N ALA A 419 14.20 -30.28 -32.40
CA ALA A 419 13.10 -30.20 -31.43
C ALA A 419 13.54 -29.66 -30.06
N ASP A 420 12.76 -28.73 -29.50
CA ASP A 420 12.97 -28.15 -28.16
C ASP A 420 12.72 -29.21 -27.06
N LEU A 421 13.78 -29.51 -26.28
CA LEU A 421 13.80 -30.55 -25.25
C LEU A 421 12.86 -30.25 -24.07
N TYR A 422 12.44 -29.01 -23.91
CA TYR A 422 11.63 -28.55 -22.78
C TYR A 422 10.15 -28.37 -23.14
N LEU A 423 9.68 -28.95 -24.25
CA LEU A 423 8.26 -28.98 -24.58
C LEU A 423 7.54 -30.19 -23.96
N THR A 424 6.59 -29.91 -23.07
CA THR A 424 5.68 -30.91 -22.53
C THR A 424 4.40 -30.99 -23.37
N HIS A 425 3.95 -32.21 -23.65
CA HIS A 425 2.72 -32.47 -24.42
C HIS A 425 1.77 -33.33 -23.60
N THR A 426 0.56 -32.83 -23.35
CA THR A 426 -0.51 -33.58 -22.68
C THR A 426 -1.66 -33.78 -23.64
N LEU A 427 -2.02 -35.04 -23.92
CA LEU A 427 -3.14 -35.40 -24.77
C LEU A 427 -4.40 -35.61 -23.94
N ILE A 428 -5.50 -34.97 -24.35
CA ILE A 428 -6.81 -35.09 -23.74
C ILE A 428 -7.81 -35.50 -24.82
N HIS A 429 -8.39 -36.69 -24.68
CA HIS A 429 -9.44 -37.15 -25.58
C HIS A 429 -10.80 -36.59 -25.16
N LEU A 430 -11.53 -36.06 -26.13
CA LEU A 430 -12.86 -35.50 -25.98
C LEU A 430 -13.84 -36.26 -26.87
N THR A 431 -15.04 -36.48 -26.35
CA THR A 431 -16.15 -37.12 -27.06
C THR A 431 -17.35 -36.18 -27.10
N GLY A 432 -18.03 -36.12 -28.24
CA GLY A 432 -19.13 -35.18 -28.50
C GLY A 432 -18.68 -34.00 -29.37
N PRO A 433 -19.58 -33.02 -29.64
CA PRO A 433 -19.27 -31.90 -30.52
C PRO A 433 -18.19 -31.00 -29.91
N LEU A 434 -17.21 -30.60 -30.73
CA LEU A 434 -16.22 -29.60 -30.37
C LEU A 434 -16.81 -28.18 -30.52
N ASP A 435 -16.98 -27.50 -29.39
CA ASP A 435 -17.34 -26.09 -29.30
C ASP A 435 -16.07 -25.28 -28.98
N THR A 436 -15.58 -24.52 -29.97
CA THR A 436 -14.31 -23.77 -29.86
C THR A 436 -14.44 -22.56 -28.95
N ASP A 437 -15.54 -21.82 -29.02
CA ASP A 437 -15.77 -20.63 -28.17
C ASP A 437 -15.78 -21.03 -26.70
N ARG A 438 -16.38 -22.19 -26.42
CA ARG A 438 -16.41 -22.76 -25.10
C ARG A 438 -15.06 -23.27 -24.63
N LEU A 439 -14.25 -23.81 -25.53
CA LEU A 439 -12.87 -24.22 -25.23
C LEU A 439 -12.00 -22.99 -24.93
N GLU A 440 -12.12 -21.91 -25.70
CA GLU A 440 -11.42 -20.65 -25.45
C GLU A 440 -11.81 -20.06 -24.09
N GLY A 441 -13.10 -20.04 -23.74
CA GLY A 441 -13.57 -19.61 -22.43
C GLY A 441 -13.03 -20.47 -21.27
N ALA A 442 -12.91 -21.79 -21.47
CA ALA A 442 -12.29 -22.69 -20.50
C ALA A 442 -10.78 -22.43 -20.36
N LEU A 443 -10.06 -22.16 -21.45
CA LEU A 443 -8.64 -21.81 -21.42
C LEU A 443 -8.39 -20.47 -20.74
N HIS A 444 -9.23 -19.46 -21.00
CA HIS A 444 -9.19 -18.19 -20.29
C HIS A 444 -9.39 -18.39 -18.78
N THR A 445 -10.41 -19.15 -18.39
CA THR A 445 -10.67 -19.46 -16.97
C THR A 445 -9.51 -20.21 -16.33
N LEU A 446 -8.88 -21.14 -17.06
CA LEU A 446 -7.70 -21.88 -16.60
C LEU A 446 -6.54 -20.93 -16.29
N THR A 447 -6.27 -19.95 -17.16
CA THR A 447 -5.20 -18.96 -16.95
C THR A 447 -5.51 -17.97 -15.82
N GLU A 448 -6.78 -17.72 -15.52
CA GLU A 448 -7.18 -16.92 -14.36
C GLU A 448 -7.00 -17.68 -13.04
N ILE A 449 -7.30 -18.98 -13.03
CA ILE A 449 -7.07 -19.84 -11.85
C ILE A 449 -5.56 -20.10 -11.64
N HIS A 450 -4.79 -20.18 -12.72
CA HIS A 450 -3.35 -20.46 -12.69
C HIS A 450 -2.56 -19.37 -13.45
N PRO A 451 -2.30 -18.21 -12.82
CA PRO A 451 -1.65 -17.07 -13.48
C PRO A 451 -0.29 -17.37 -14.10
N ASN A 452 0.47 -18.33 -13.55
CA ASN A 452 1.76 -18.74 -14.10
C ASN A 452 1.68 -19.28 -15.54
N LEU A 453 0.51 -19.70 -16.01
CA LEU A 453 0.30 -20.09 -17.41
C LEU A 453 0.31 -18.89 -18.37
N LYS A 454 0.18 -17.67 -17.86
CA LYS A 454 0.28 -16.41 -18.63
C LYS A 454 1.72 -15.94 -18.80
N ALA A 455 2.70 -16.60 -18.17
CA ALA A 455 4.06 -16.11 -18.07
C ALA A 455 4.76 -15.90 -19.43
N ALA A 456 5.54 -14.82 -19.50
CA ALA A 456 6.68 -14.68 -20.39
C ALA A 456 7.98 -14.73 -19.58
N ILE A 457 9.06 -15.20 -20.18
CA ILE A 457 10.41 -15.20 -19.60
C ILE A 457 11.27 -14.20 -20.37
N THR A 458 11.70 -13.15 -19.70
CA THR A 458 12.37 -12.00 -20.33
C THR A 458 13.57 -11.56 -19.48
N PRO A 459 14.65 -11.01 -20.08
CA PRO A 459 15.75 -10.48 -19.30
C PRO A 459 15.37 -9.13 -18.65
N THR A 460 15.88 -8.89 -17.45
CA THR A 460 15.98 -7.54 -16.86
C THR A 460 17.05 -6.72 -17.60
N THR A 461 17.08 -5.42 -17.35
CA THR A 461 18.14 -4.49 -17.76
C THR A 461 19.54 -4.94 -17.33
N HIS A 462 19.65 -5.70 -16.24
CA HIS A 462 20.89 -6.31 -15.76
C HIS A 462 21.18 -7.70 -16.35
N GLY A 463 20.35 -8.19 -17.28
CA GLY A 463 20.53 -9.46 -17.99
C GLY A 463 20.08 -10.71 -17.22
N THR A 464 19.44 -10.56 -16.05
CA THR A 464 18.89 -11.70 -15.31
C THR A 464 17.52 -12.07 -15.88
N TYR A 465 17.31 -13.34 -16.23
CA TYR A 465 16.00 -13.79 -16.73
C TYR A 465 14.98 -13.94 -15.61
N ILE A 466 13.76 -13.48 -15.87
CA ILE A 466 12.66 -13.41 -14.90
C ILE A 466 11.35 -13.83 -15.56
N ALA A 467 10.40 -14.33 -14.77
CA ALA A 467 9.04 -14.59 -15.25
C ALA A 467 8.17 -13.35 -15.01
N VAL A 468 7.68 -12.73 -16.09
CA VAL A 468 6.67 -11.67 -16.04
C VAL A 468 5.31 -12.30 -16.24
N ILE A 469 4.36 -12.03 -15.35
CA ILE A 469 3.00 -12.57 -15.38
C ILE A 469 2.03 -11.45 -15.78
N PRO A 470 1.61 -11.36 -17.05
CA PRO A 470 0.62 -10.39 -17.49
C PRO A 470 -0.75 -10.67 -16.86
N THR A 471 -1.53 -9.62 -16.64
CA THR A 471 -2.93 -9.73 -16.20
C THR A 471 -3.76 -10.46 -17.25
N HIS A 472 -3.47 -10.27 -18.54
CA HIS A 472 -4.16 -10.96 -19.62
C HIS A 472 -3.18 -11.59 -20.60
N ALA A 473 -3.43 -12.84 -20.99
CA ALA A 473 -2.73 -13.50 -22.07
C ALA A 473 -3.72 -14.38 -22.85
N THR A 474 -3.60 -14.40 -24.18
CA THR A 474 -4.47 -15.21 -25.05
C THR A 474 -3.74 -16.51 -25.40
N VAL A 475 -4.31 -17.65 -25.00
CA VAL A 475 -3.79 -18.96 -25.38
C VAL A 475 -4.14 -19.24 -26.84
N GLU A 476 -3.14 -19.56 -27.66
CA GLU A 476 -3.36 -19.92 -29.06
C GLU A 476 -4.11 -21.27 -29.15
N LEU A 477 -5.25 -21.28 -29.87
CA LEU A 477 -6.02 -22.48 -30.19
C LEU A 477 -6.00 -22.74 -31.70
N THR A 478 -5.35 -23.83 -32.11
CA THR A 478 -5.34 -24.30 -33.50
C THR A 478 -6.30 -25.48 -33.65
N THR A 479 -7.15 -25.49 -34.68
CA THR A 479 -7.99 -26.65 -35.02
C THR A 479 -7.46 -27.37 -36.26
N VAL A 480 -7.44 -28.70 -36.22
CA VAL A 480 -6.96 -29.55 -37.31
C VAL A 480 -8.02 -30.63 -37.59
N ASN A 481 -8.46 -30.74 -38.84
CA ASN A 481 -9.33 -31.83 -39.26
C ASN A 481 -8.48 -33.00 -39.77
N GLY A 482 -8.42 -34.07 -38.97
CA GLY A 482 -7.73 -35.31 -39.30
C GLY A 482 -8.69 -36.47 -39.59
N THR A 483 -9.95 -36.18 -39.91
CA THR A 483 -10.97 -37.22 -40.12
C THR A 483 -10.56 -38.14 -41.27
N GLY A 484 -10.44 -39.44 -40.99
CA GLY A 484 -10.00 -40.43 -41.97
C GLY A 484 -8.47 -40.59 -42.09
N GLU A 485 -7.69 -39.83 -41.33
CA GLU A 485 -6.24 -39.99 -41.22
C GLU A 485 -5.87 -40.64 -39.86
N SER A 486 -5.38 -41.88 -39.90
CA SER A 486 -5.06 -42.64 -38.68
C SER A 486 -3.89 -42.04 -37.88
N ASP A 487 -3.01 -41.28 -38.53
CA ASP A 487 -1.80 -40.68 -37.96
C ASP A 487 -1.92 -39.16 -37.73
N ALA A 488 -3.12 -38.59 -37.83
CA ALA A 488 -3.34 -37.14 -37.72
C ALA A 488 -2.87 -36.56 -36.38
N VAL A 489 -3.13 -37.26 -35.27
CA VAL A 489 -2.71 -36.83 -33.93
C VAL A 489 -1.19 -36.87 -33.80
N ASP A 490 -0.55 -37.95 -34.27
CA ASP A 490 0.90 -38.10 -34.21
C ASP A 490 1.61 -37.05 -35.08
N LYS A 491 1.07 -36.74 -36.26
CA LYS A 491 1.54 -35.62 -37.10
C LYS A 491 1.43 -34.29 -36.37
N ALA A 492 0.31 -34.02 -35.72
CA ALA A 492 0.11 -32.77 -34.96
C ALA A 492 1.06 -32.67 -33.75
N VAL A 493 1.31 -33.77 -33.04
CA VAL A 493 2.32 -33.83 -31.95
C VAL A 493 3.73 -33.60 -32.50
N ALA A 494 4.09 -34.27 -33.59
CA ALA A 494 5.40 -34.11 -34.23
C ALA A 494 5.62 -32.68 -34.74
N GLN A 495 4.58 -32.03 -35.27
CA GLN A 495 4.63 -30.63 -35.67
C GLN A 495 4.82 -29.70 -34.47
N ASN A 496 4.05 -29.91 -33.38
CA ASN A 496 4.19 -29.12 -32.17
C ASN A 496 5.59 -29.22 -31.54
N ARG A 497 6.22 -30.39 -31.57
CA ARG A 497 7.61 -30.56 -31.10
C ARG A 497 8.64 -29.74 -31.87
N LYS A 498 8.38 -29.47 -33.15
CA LYS A 498 9.28 -28.69 -34.01
C LYS A 498 9.07 -27.18 -33.88
N THR A 499 7.93 -26.77 -33.34
CA THR A 499 7.63 -25.35 -33.13
C THR A 499 7.89 -25.01 -31.66
N GLY A 500 9.10 -24.51 -31.35
CA GLY A 500 9.44 -24.01 -30.01
C GLY A 500 8.61 -22.79 -29.59
N PHE A 501 8.82 -22.30 -28.37
CA PHE A 501 8.28 -21.02 -27.93
C PHE A 501 9.37 -19.93 -28.00
N VAL A 502 8.98 -18.72 -28.37
CA VAL A 502 9.80 -17.54 -28.09
C VAL A 502 9.57 -17.18 -26.63
N LEU A 503 10.59 -17.33 -25.79
CA LEU A 503 10.43 -17.28 -24.34
C LEU A 503 9.88 -15.96 -23.81
N ASP A 504 10.15 -14.85 -24.51
CA ASP A 504 9.67 -13.52 -24.15
C ASP A 504 8.30 -13.16 -24.78
N ALA A 505 7.62 -14.13 -25.40
CA ALA A 505 6.26 -14.01 -25.92
C ALA A 505 5.27 -14.81 -25.07
N ALA A 506 4.50 -14.10 -24.23
CA ALA A 506 3.44 -14.71 -23.42
C ALA A 506 2.23 -15.14 -24.30
N PRO A 507 1.52 -16.22 -23.96
CA PRO A 507 1.88 -17.24 -22.96
C PRO A 507 2.79 -18.34 -23.55
N LEU A 508 3.60 -19.00 -22.72
CA LEU A 508 4.39 -20.19 -23.12
C LEU A 508 3.54 -21.49 -23.14
N MET A 509 2.31 -21.37 -23.65
CA MET A 509 1.29 -22.41 -23.74
C MET A 509 0.46 -22.24 -25.02
N ARG A 510 0.17 -23.35 -25.70
CA ARG A 510 -0.77 -23.41 -26.82
C ARG A 510 -1.55 -24.72 -26.86
N VAL A 511 -2.67 -24.73 -27.56
CA VAL A 511 -3.56 -25.88 -27.69
C VAL A 511 -3.84 -26.20 -29.16
N THR A 512 -3.69 -27.47 -29.53
CA THR A 512 -4.13 -27.97 -30.84
C THR A 512 -5.27 -28.95 -30.67
N ALA A 513 -6.43 -28.67 -31.24
CA ALA A 513 -7.58 -29.57 -31.26
C ALA A 513 -7.63 -30.35 -32.57
N VAL A 514 -7.38 -31.65 -32.52
CA VAL A 514 -7.42 -32.54 -33.69
C VAL A 514 -8.74 -33.30 -33.71
N THR A 515 -9.56 -33.09 -34.74
CA THR A 515 -10.78 -33.87 -34.98
C THR A 515 -10.43 -35.15 -35.71
N THR A 516 -10.63 -36.31 -35.08
CA THR A 516 -10.29 -37.63 -35.64
C THR A 516 -11.52 -38.36 -36.20
N ALA A 517 -12.72 -38.05 -35.68
CA ALA A 517 -14.01 -38.47 -36.21
C ALA A 517 -15.09 -37.44 -35.85
N THR A 518 -16.33 -37.62 -36.35
CA THR A 518 -17.45 -36.66 -36.19
C THR A 518 -17.66 -36.16 -34.76
N ASP A 519 -17.51 -37.03 -33.76
CA ASP A 519 -17.67 -36.71 -32.33
C ASP A 519 -16.44 -37.16 -31.50
N GLN A 520 -15.27 -37.23 -32.12
CA GLN A 520 -14.03 -37.59 -31.44
C GLN A 520 -12.93 -36.59 -31.75
N HIS A 521 -12.40 -36.00 -30.69
CA HIS A 521 -11.36 -34.99 -30.76
C HIS A 521 -10.23 -35.33 -29.78
N THR A 522 -9.01 -34.93 -30.11
CA THR A 522 -7.87 -34.98 -29.21
C THR A 522 -7.30 -33.57 -29.07
N LEU A 523 -7.33 -33.03 -27.86
CA LEU A 523 -6.63 -31.80 -27.53
C LEU A 523 -5.18 -32.15 -27.18
N ILE A 524 -4.25 -31.45 -27.83
CA ILE A 524 -2.82 -31.48 -27.53
C ILE A 524 -2.50 -30.18 -26.82
N LEU A 525 -2.31 -30.26 -25.51
CA LEU A 525 -1.82 -29.15 -24.71
C LEU A 525 -0.29 -29.14 -24.76
N THR A 526 0.29 -28.09 -25.33
CA THR A 526 1.74 -27.91 -25.44
C THR A 526 2.17 -26.76 -24.53
N ILE A 527 3.04 -27.05 -23.57
CA ILE A 527 3.51 -26.07 -22.58
C ILE A 527 5.03 -26.17 -22.42
N HIS A 528 5.71 -25.03 -22.33
CA HIS A 528 7.13 -24.99 -22.00
C HIS A 528 7.39 -25.39 -20.54
N HIS A 529 8.32 -26.31 -20.31
CA HIS A 529 8.59 -26.89 -18.99
C HIS A 529 9.09 -25.84 -17.97
N ALA A 530 9.62 -24.71 -18.41
CA ALA A 530 9.99 -23.63 -17.51
C ALA A 530 8.80 -23.05 -16.71
N ILE A 531 7.55 -23.24 -17.15
CA ILE A 531 6.36 -22.70 -16.46
C ILE A 531 5.43 -23.78 -15.89
N THR A 532 5.81 -25.06 -15.99
CA THR A 532 4.98 -26.19 -15.55
C THR A 532 5.85 -27.34 -15.04
N ASP A 533 5.31 -28.23 -14.21
CA ASP A 533 6.02 -29.43 -13.77
C ASP A 533 5.14 -30.70 -13.88
N GLY A 534 5.68 -31.84 -13.42
CA GLY A 534 4.94 -33.10 -13.44
C GLY A 534 3.71 -33.12 -12.50
N TRP A 535 3.71 -32.29 -11.45
CA TRP A 535 2.66 -32.21 -10.43
C TRP A 535 1.54 -31.23 -10.80
N SER A 536 1.84 -30.21 -11.62
CA SER A 536 0.85 -29.28 -12.17
C SER A 536 -0.03 -29.92 -13.25
N THR A 537 0.50 -30.89 -14.00
CA THR A 537 -0.22 -31.52 -15.13
C THR A 537 -1.56 -32.18 -14.72
N PRO A 538 -1.67 -32.92 -13.60
CA PRO A 538 -2.96 -33.37 -13.06
C PRO A 538 -3.92 -32.23 -12.68
N LEU A 539 -3.42 -31.14 -12.11
CA LEU A 539 -4.25 -29.99 -11.69
C LEU A 539 -4.83 -29.27 -12.91
N ILE A 540 -4.00 -29.00 -13.92
CA ILE A 540 -4.42 -28.40 -15.19
C ILE A 540 -5.52 -29.26 -15.85
N ARG A 541 -5.32 -30.58 -15.90
CA ARG A 541 -6.33 -31.52 -16.43
C ARG A 541 -7.62 -31.52 -15.61
N HIS A 542 -7.53 -31.44 -14.29
CA HIS A 542 -8.71 -31.42 -13.42
C HIS A 542 -9.53 -30.14 -13.64
N THR A 543 -8.89 -28.98 -13.65
CA THR A 543 -9.53 -27.68 -13.87
C THR A 543 -10.16 -27.60 -15.26
N ALA A 544 -9.47 -28.07 -16.32
CA ALA A 544 -10.01 -28.14 -17.67
C ALA A 544 -11.25 -29.06 -17.79
N ARG A 545 -11.35 -30.11 -16.95
CA ARG A 545 -12.51 -31.02 -16.91
C ARG A 545 -13.69 -30.46 -16.12
N LEU A 546 -13.46 -29.71 -15.05
CA LEU A 546 -14.52 -29.10 -14.22
C LEU A 546 -15.35 -28.04 -14.98
N GLN A 547 -14.79 -27.46 -16.05
CA GLN A 547 -15.48 -26.50 -16.91
C GLN A 547 -16.32 -27.17 -18.03
N GLN A 548 -16.37 -28.50 -18.09
CA GLN A 548 -17.32 -29.25 -18.92
C GLN A 548 -18.58 -29.59 -18.08
N PRO A 549 -19.81 -29.47 -18.60
CA PRO A 549 -20.99 -29.83 -17.85
C PRO A 549 -20.97 -31.35 -17.82
N THR A 550 -21.12 -31.94 -16.65
CA THR A 550 -21.11 -33.39 -16.48
C THR A 550 -22.00 -34.09 -17.51
N THR A 551 -21.40 -34.76 -18.50
CA THR A 551 -21.94 -36.01 -19.01
C THR A 551 -21.31 -37.10 -18.16
N SER A 552 -22.13 -37.61 -17.22
CA SER A 552 -21.78 -38.55 -16.14
C SER A 552 -20.67 -39.55 -16.44
N PRO A 553 -19.79 -39.84 -15.47
CA PRO A 553 -19.23 -41.18 -15.31
C PRO A 553 -19.98 -41.90 -14.17
N ARG A 554 -20.78 -42.89 -14.55
CA ARG A 554 -21.26 -43.90 -13.61
C ARG A 554 -20.03 -44.76 -13.21
N PRO A 555 -19.67 -44.89 -11.93
CA PRO A 555 -18.63 -45.84 -11.54
C PRO A 555 -19.24 -47.25 -11.55
N ASP A 556 -18.67 -48.14 -12.36
CA ASP A 556 -18.90 -49.57 -12.21
C ASP A 556 -17.71 -50.17 -11.45
N PRO A 557 -17.91 -50.76 -10.26
CA PRO A 557 -16.84 -51.41 -9.51
C PRO A 557 -16.86 -52.91 -9.79
N THR A 558 -15.95 -53.41 -10.63
CA THR A 558 -15.48 -54.79 -10.49
C THR A 558 -13.99 -54.89 -10.78
N PRO A 559 -13.19 -55.51 -9.88
CA PRO A 559 -11.77 -55.75 -10.12
C PRO A 559 -11.57 -57.10 -10.80
N PRO A 560 -10.43 -57.28 -11.48
CA PRO A 560 -9.77 -58.58 -11.43
C PRO A 560 -8.28 -58.46 -11.02
N SER A 561 -7.94 -59.33 -10.08
CA SER A 561 -6.65 -60.01 -9.77
C SER A 561 -5.34 -59.47 -10.36
#